data_AF-A0A0P0WCF6-F1
#
_entry.id   AF-A0A0P0WCF6-F1
#
_cell.length_a   1.000
_cell.length_b   1.000
_cell.length_c   1.000
_cell.angle_alpha   90.00
_cell.angle_beta   90.00
_cell.angle_gamma   90.00
#
_symmetry.space_group_name_H-M   'P 1'
#
loop_
_entity.id
_entity.type
_entity.pdbx_description
1 polymer ?
#
loop_
_entity_poly.entity_id
_entity_poly.type
_entity_poly.pdbx_seq_one_letter_code
_entity_poly.pdbx_strand_id
1 'polypeptide(L)'
;MELDLPPKQQAPPLADLAVAIHRAAEATAALSAPSSSSQAAAAAVVALRDAHAAIGGFLYRLDVSVPASSSSSDDQPMADGCEEEGEGEQQMVEEVEEGLRECALQGSKRRKRPVPPSWPLGRRSSGGCVVPEAAPAPLDVEGRRRAAMDLLLQFHG
;
A
#
# COMPACT_ATOMS: atom_id res chain seq x y z
N MET A 1 -53.79 -2.12 -18.64
CA MET A 1 -52.67 -2.92 -18.12
C MET A 1 -51.58 -1.92 -17.76
N GLU A 2 -51.48 -1.57 -16.48
CA GLU A 2 -50.39 -0.71 -16.00
C GLU A 2 -49.07 -1.47 -16.19
N LEU A 3 -48.18 -0.91 -17.02
CA LEU A 3 -46.82 -1.40 -17.17
C LEU A 3 -46.03 -0.88 -15.98
N ASP A 4 -45.85 -1.76 -14.99
CA ASP A 4 -44.92 -1.57 -13.89
C ASP A 4 -43.50 -1.44 -14.48
N LEU A 5 -42.99 -0.21 -14.51
CA LEU A 5 -41.65 0.11 -15.00
C LEU A 5 -40.64 -0.35 -13.95
N PRO A 6 -39.55 -1.06 -14.32
CA PRO A 6 -38.50 -1.40 -13.37
C PRO A 6 -37.91 -0.10 -12.81
N PRO A 7 -37.52 -0.06 -11.51
CA PRO A 7 -36.96 1.14 -10.91
C PRO A 7 -35.76 1.59 -11.74
N LYS A 8 -35.81 2.84 -12.23
CA LYS A 8 -34.69 3.50 -12.89
C LYS A 8 -33.45 3.31 -12.01
N GLN A 9 -32.48 2.55 -12.50
CA GLN A 9 -31.16 2.44 -11.89
C GLN A 9 -30.61 3.87 -11.73
N GLN A 10 -30.56 4.33 -10.48
CA GLN A 10 -29.96 5.60 -10.11
C GLN A 10 -28.46 5.53 -10.44
N ALA A 11 -27.99 6.39 -11.35
CA ALA A 11 -26.57 6.79 -11.35
C ALA A 11 -26.36 7.73 -10.12
N PRO A 12 -25.27 7.61 -9.34
CA PRO A 12 -23.90 7.37 -9.80
C PRO A 12 -23.13 6.34 -8.91
N PRO A 13 -23.08 5.04 -9.27
CA PRO A 13 -22.35 4.05 -8.46
C PRO A 13 -20.84 4.34 -8.35
N LEU A 14 -20.29 5.09 -9.31
CA LEU A 14 -18.90 5.53 -9.31
C LEU A 14 -18.62 6.69 -8.35
N ALA A 15 -19.55 7.63 -8.17
CA ALA A 15 -19.31 8.77 -7.28
C ALA A 15 -19.33 8.33 -5.81
N ASP A 16 -20.27 7.45 -5.45
CA ASP A 16 -20.33 6.89 -4.09
C ASP A 16 -19.08 6.05 -3.76
N LEU A 17 -18.60 5.27 -4.74
CA LEU A 17 -17.34 4.53 -4.62
C LEU A 17 -16.14 5.47 -4.43
N ALA A 18 -16.04 6.51 -5.26
CA ALA A 18 -14.96 7.48 -5.18
C ALA A 18 -14.94 8.22 -3.82
N VAL A 19 -16.11 8.60 -3.32
CA VAL A 19 -16.25 9.23 -2.00
C VAL A 19 -15.83 8.28 -0.87
N ALA A 20 -16.25 7.01 -0.93
CA ALA A 20 -15.87 6.01 0.08
C ALA A 20 -14.36 5.77 0.11
N ILE A 21 -13.72 5.66 -1.06
CA ILE A 21 -12.26 5.51 -1.18
C ILE A 21 -11.53 6.75 -0.66
N HIS A 22 -12.00 7.95 -1.04
CA HIS A 22 -11.38 9.20 -0.59
C HIS A 22 -11.44 9.35 0.94
N ARG A 23 -12.60 9.07 1.53
CA ARG A 23 -12.79 9.09 2.99
C ARG A 23 -11.90 8.07 3.71
N ALA A 24 -11.74 6.88 3.14
CA ALA A 24 -10.80 5.88 3.68
C ALA A 24 -9.34 6.35 3.60
N ALA A 25 -8.95 6.99 2.50
CA ALA A 25 -7.62 7.57 2.34
C ALA A 25 -7.35 8.70 3.34
N GLU A 26 -8.30 9.59 3.57
CA GLU A 26 -8.19 10.66 4.59
C GLU A 26 -8.09 10.09 6.00
N ALA A 27 -8.93 9.11 6.33
CA ALA A 27 -8.93 8.50 7.66
C ALA A 27 -7.64 7.72 7.94
N THR A 28 -7.06 7.06 6.93
CA THR A 28 -5.76 6.38 7.05
C THR A 28 -4.59 7.36 7.09
N ALA A 29 -4.65 8.48 6.35
CA ALA A 29 -3.68 9.55 6.46
C ALA A 29 -3.63 10.15 7.87
N ALA A 30 -4.79 10.28 8.54
CA ALA A 30 -4.88 10.72 9.93
C ALA A 30 -4.18 9.78 10.93
N LEU A 31 -3.95 8.50 10.59
CA LEU A 31 -3.17 7.57 11.41
C LEU A 31 -1.66 7.83 11.35
N SER A 32 -1.19 8.43 10.26
CA SER A 32 0.23 8.76 10.07
C SER A 32 0.64 9.99 10.88
N ALA A 33 -0.31 10.69 11.50
CA ALA A 33 -0.02 11.78 12.40
C ALA A 33 0.61 11.25 13.72
N PRO A 34 1.65 11.91 14.26
CA PRO A 34 2.37 11.49 15.46
C PRO A 34 1.53 11.51 16.76
N SER A 35 0.26 11.93 16.70
CA SER A 35 -0.67 11.98 17.83
C SER A 35 -2.01 11.32 17.49
N SER A 36 -2.02 10.32 16.61
CA SER A 36 -3.26 9.64 16.24
C SER A 36 -3.90 8.96 17.46
N SER A 37 -5.19 9.25 17.67
CA SER A 37 -5.98 8.73 18.77
C SER A 37 -6.50 7.33 18.45
N SER A 38 -6.79 6.51 19.48
CA SER A 38 -7.52 5.25 19.33
C SER A 38 -8.86 5.44 18.59
N GLN A 39 -9.50 6.59 18.76
CA GLN A 39 -10.72 6.94 18.02
C GLN A 39 -10.47 7.20 16.54
N ALA A 40 -9.31 7.76 16.17
CA ALA A 40 -8.91 7.90 14.77
C ALA A 40 -8.60 6.53 14.13
N ALA A 41 -7.98 5.61 14.88
CA ALA A 41 -7.78 4.23 14.46
C ALA A 41 -9.12 3.51 14.21
N ALA A 42 -10.07 3.61 15.13
CA ALA A 42 -11.40 3.03 14.95
C ALA A 42 -12.13 3.62 13.73
N ALA A 43 -12.06 4.95 13.54
CA ALA A 43 -12.67 5.61 12.39
C ALA A 43 -12.05 5.18 11.05
N ALA A 44 -10.73 5.00 10.99
CA ALA A 44 -10.04 4.49 9.81
C ALA A 44 -10.44 3.05 9.46
N VAL A 45 -10.60 2.18 10.47
CA VAL A 45 -11.07 0.80 10.27
C VAL A 45 -12.50 0.78 9.71
N VAL A 46 -13.38 1.64 10.22
CA VAL A 46 -14.76 1.77 9.69
C VAL A 46 -14.73 2.28 8.25
N ALA A 47 -13.99 3.35 7.97
CA ALA A 47 -13.90 3.91 6.62
C ALA A 47 -13.33 2.91 5.60
N LEU A 48 -12.35 2.08 6.00
CA LEU A 48 -11.82 1.01 5.17
C LEU A 48 -12.85 -0.10 4.89
N ARG A 49 -13.66 -0.48 5.89
CA ARG A 49 -14.73 -1.46 5.72
C ARG A 49 -15.82 -0.93 4.78
N ASP A 50 -16.18 0.33 4.92
CA ASP A 50 -17.16 0.99 4.06
C ASP A 50 -16.66 1.04 2.61
N ALA A 51 -15.39 1.40 2.39
CA ALA A 51 -14.77 1.37 1.07
C ALA A 51 -14.75 -0.05 0.48
N HIS A 52 -14.43 -1.06 1.29
CA HIS A 52 -14.44 -2.47 0.85
C HIS A 52 -15.85 -2.92 0.44
N ALA A 53 -16.89 -2.59 1.21
CA ALA A 53 -18.27 -2.88 0.86
C ALA A 53 -18.70 -2.16 -0.44
N ALA A 54 -18.30 -0.90 -0.62
CA ALA A 54 -18.56 -0.13 -1.83
C ALA A 54 -17.89 -0.75 -3.07
N ILE A 55 -16.63 -1.20 -2.95
CA ILE A 55 -15.91 -1.91 -4.03
C ILE A 55 -16.63 -3.21 -4.37
N GLY A 56 -16.94 -4.05 -3.37
CA GLY A 56 -17.64 -5.32 -3.59
C GLY A 56 -19.00 -5.12 -4.27
N GLY A 57 -19.79 -4.14 -3.83
CA GLY A 57 -21.07 -3.80 -4.44
C GLY A 57 -20.95 -3.18 -5.84
N PHE A 58 -19.85 -2.50 -6.14
CA PHE A 58 -19.55 -2.02 -7.48
C PHE A 58 -19.19 -3.17 -8.42
N LEU A 59 -18.29 -4.07 -8.01
CA LEU A 59 -17.88 -5.24 -8.79
C LEU A 59 -19.04 -6.21 -9.05
N TYR A 60 -19.87 -6.50 -8.03
CA TYR A 60 -21.05 -7.35 -8.20
C TYR A 60 -22.02 -6.80 -9.25
N ARG A 61 -22.18 -5.47 -9.32
CA ARG A 61 -23.02 -4.83 -10.34
C ARG A 61 -22.39 -4.91 -11.73
N LEU A 62 -21.06 -4.85 -11.85
CA LEU A 62 -20.38 -5.09 -13.12
C LEU A 62 -20.60 -6.54 -13.58
N ASP A 63 -20.44 -7.53 -12.70
CA ASP A 63 -20.66 -8.95 -13.02
C ASP A 63 -22.11 -9.24 -13.46
N VAL A 64 -23.10 -8.61 -12.81
CA VAL A 64 -24.52 -8.73 -13.20
C VAL A 64 -24.84 -8.00 -14.50
N SER A 65 -24.08 -6.96 -14.85
CA SER A 65 -24.29 -6.16 -16.07
C SER A 65 -23.60 -6.75 -17.31
N VAL A 66 -22.66 -7.69 -17.12
CA VAL A 66 -22.11 -8.51 -18.20
C VAL A 66 -23.03 -9.73 -18.33
N PRO A 67 -23.92 -9.79 -19.34
CA PRO A 67 -24.61 -11.04 -19.60
C PRO A 67 -23.53 -12.07 -19.92
N ALA A 68 -23.60 -13.23 -19.27
CA ALA A 68 -22.78 -14.39 -19.59
C ALA A 68 -23.08 -14.85 -21.02
N SER A 69 -22.54 -14.14 -22.02
CA SER A 69 -22.26 -14.72 -23.31
C SER A 69 -21.15 -15.74 -23.10
N SER A 70 -21.38 -16.94 -23.64
CA SER A 70 -20.50 -18.13 -23.64
C SER A 70 -20.42 -18.93 -22.35
N SER A 71 -21.57 -19.40 -21.87
CA SER A 71 -21.70 -20.83 -21.59
C SER A 71 -21.72 -21.59 -22.92
N SER A 72 -20.56 -22.06 -23.38
CA SER A 72 -20.50 -23.28 -24.20
C SER A 72 -19.18 -23.97 -23.91
N SER A 73 -19.28 -25.16 -23.34
CA SER A 73 -18.19 -26.13 -23.35
C SER A 73 -17.72 -26.31 -24.79
N ASP A 74 -16.45 -26.08 -25.06
CA ASP A 74 -15.75 -26.82 -26.09
C ASP A 74 -14.32 -27.05 -25.63
N ASP A 75 -14.11 -28.25 -25.10
CA ASP A 75 -12.83 -28.94 -25.11
C ASP A 75 -12.37 -29.05 -26.58
N GLN A 76 -11.40 -28.23 -26.99
CA GLN A 76 -10.62 -28.53 -28.19
C GLN A 76 -9.14 -28.72 -27.83
N PRO A 77 -8.54 -29.89 -28.15
CA PRO A 77 -7.14 -30.16 -27.88
C PRO A 77 -6.22 -29.43 -28.88
N MET A 78 -5.18 -28.80 -28.34
CA MET A 78 -3.94 -28.30 -28.95
C MET A 78 -3.86 -28.38 -30.48
N ALA A 79 -4.25 -27.30 -31.18
CA ALA A 79 -3.83 -27.10 -32.55
C ALA A 79 -2.48 -26.38 -32.54
N ASP A 80 -1.43 -27.17 -32.73
CA ASP A 80 -0.10 -26.73 -33.15
C ASP A 80 -0.25 -25.99 -34.49
N GLY A 81 0.25 -24.75 -34.55
CA GLY A 81 0.04 -23.85 -35.67
C GLY A 81 1.20 -22.87 -35.77
N CYS A 82 2.15 -23.24 -36.63
CA CYS A 82 3.31 -22.52 -37.14
C CYS A 82 3.42 -21.03 -36.84
N GLU A 83 4.61 -20.68 -36.33
CA GLU A 83 5.38 -19.48 -36.63
C GLU A 83 4.96 -18.74 -37.92
N GLU A 84 4.45 -17.53 -37.77
CA GLU A 84 4.59 -16.45 -38.74
C GLU A 84 5.23 -15.28 -38.01
N GLU A 85 6.47 -14.98 -38.38
CA GLU A 85 7.25 -13.83 -37.92
C GLU A 85 6.42 -12.54 -38.08
N GLY A 86 5.85 -12.07 -36.98
CA GLY A 86 5.10 -10.83 -36.98
C GLY A 86 6.08 -9.65 -36.94
N GLU A 87 6.33 -9.00 -38.07
CA GLU A 87 7.04 -7.70 -38.13
C GLU A 87 6.49 -6.68 -37.10
N GLY A 88 5.24 -6.83 -36.67
CA GLY A 88 4.62 -6.03 -35.61
C GLY A 88 5.17 -6.24 -34.19
N GLU A 89 5.75 -7.40 -33.87
CA GLU A 89 6.36 -7.63 -32.56
C GLU A 89 7.69 -6.88 -32.44
N GLN A 90 8.46 -6.84 -33.52
CA GLN A 90 9.74 -6.12 -33.60
C GLN A 90 9.51 -4.62 -33.56
N GLN A 91 8.47 -4.12 -34.26
CA GLN A 91 8.09 -2.72 -34.23
C GLN A 91 7.62 -2.26 -32.85
N MET A 92 6.83 -3.09 -32.15
CA MET A 92 6.40 -2.80 -30.78
C MET A 92 7.58 -2.77 -29.80
N VAL A 93 8.55 -3.70 -29.96
CA VAL A 93 9.77 -3.70 -29.14
C VAL A 93 10.64 -2.49 -29.44
N GLU A 94 10.76 -2.08 -30.70
CA GLU A 94 11.52 -0.91 -31.13
C GLU A 94 10.91 0.40 -30.58
N GLU A 95 9.59 0.56 -30.63
CA GLU A 95 8.88 1.70 -30.07
C GLU A 95 9.07 1.80 -28.54
N VAL A 96 9.03 0.66 -27.84
CA VAL A 96 9.26 0.61 -26.40
C VAL A 96 10.71 0.95 -26.05
N GLU A 97 11.67 0.42 -26.81
CA GLU A 97 13.09 0.70 -26.60
C GLU A 97 13.40 2.17 -26.89
N GLU A 98 12.77 2.76 -27.91
CA GLU A 98 12.88 4.18 -28.23
C GLU A 98 12.26 5.07 -27.14
N GLY A 99 11.07 4.72 -26.65
CA GLY A 99 10.44 5.40 -25.52
C GLY A 99 11.30 5.33 -24.24
N LEU A 100 12.01 4.21 -24.03
CA LEU A 100 12.93 4.06 -22.89
C LEU A 100 14.19 4.91 -23.05
N ARG A 101 14.72 5.02 -24.28
CA ARG A 101 15.85 5.92 -24.63
C ARG A 101 15.47 7.39 -24.47
N GLU A 102 14.24 7.77 -24.78
CA GLU A 102 13.70 9.12 -24.55
C GLU A 102 13.52 9.42 -23.05
N CYS A 103 13.15 8.41 -22.26
CA CYS A 103 13.03 8.51 -20.80
C CYS A 103 14.36 8.44 -20.05
N ALA A 104 15.45 8.04 -20.72
CA ALA A 104 16.78 7.99 -20.12
C ALA A 104 17.18 9.43 -19.73
N LEU A 105 17.09 9.72 -18.44
CA LEU A 105 17.25 11.03 -17.80
C LEU A 105 18.50 11.78 -18.29
N GLN A 106 18.39 12.45 -19.45
CA GLN A 106 19.37 13.40 -19.93
C GLN A 106 19.39 14.56 -18.95
N GLY A 107 20.38 14.54 -18.05
CA GLY A 107 20.63 15.65 -17.15
C GLY A 107 19.98 15.53 -15.78
N SER A 108 20.10 14.38 -15.11
CA SER A 108 20.04 14.34 -13.63
C SER A 108 21.28 15.04 -12.99
N LYS A 109 21.54 16.29 -13.36
CA LYS A 109 22.22 17.27 -12.51
C LYS A 109 21.16 17.89 -11.59
N ARG A 110 20.39 17.06 -10.89
CA ARG A 110 19.56 17.56 -9.79
C ARG A 110 20.52 18.24 -8.82
N ARG A 111 20.41 19.57 -8.70
CA ARG A 111 21.14 20.37 -7.70
C ARG A 111 21.02 19.60 -6.39
N LYS A 112 22.16 19.20 -5.82
CA LYS A 112 22.22 18.49 -4.53
C LYS A 112 21.32 19.26 -3.58
N ARG A 113 20.17 18.69 -3.22
CA ARG A 113 19.33 19.25 -2.16
C ARG A 113 20.25 19.34 -0.94
N PRO A 114 20.27 20.46 -0.20
CA PRO A 114 20.97 20.51 1.07
C PRO A 114 20.49 19.31 1.88
N VAL A 115 21.42 18.41 2.20
CA VAL A 115 21.12 17.26 3.05
C VAL A 115 20.69 17.86 4.39
N PRO A 116 19.50 17.53 4.92
CA PRO A 116 19.12 17.99 6.24
C PRO A 116 20.19 17.55 7.24
N PRO A 117 20.53 18.36 8.26
CA PRO A 117 21.50 17.95 9.27
C PRO A 117 21.07 16.59 9.82
N SER A 118 21.96 15.61 9.69
CA SER A 118 21.74 14.24 10.13
C SER A 118 21.15 14.23 11.53
N TRP A 119 20.02 13.53 11.72
CA TRP A 119 19.56 13.15 13.05
C TRP A 119 20.70 12.46 13.81
N PRO A 120 20.92 12.77 15.10
CA PRO A 120 21.95 12.09 15.87
C PRO A 120 21.48 10.65 16.11
N LEU A 121 21.86 9.75 15.21
CA LEU A 121 22.01 8.34 15.54
C LEU A 121 22.95 8.30 16.75
N GLY A 122 22.46 7.70 17.83
CA GLY A 122 23.13 7.62 19.13
C GLY A 122 24.64 7.42 18.99
N ARG A 123 25.37 8.28 19.70
CA ARG A 123 26.82 8.38 19.80
C ARG A 123 27.51 7.01 19.87
N ARG A 124 27.86 6.42 18.73
CA ARG A 124 28.92 5.40 18.62
C ARG A 124 30.20 6.13 18.30
N SER A 125 30.78 6.74 19.33
CA SER A 125 32.10 7.37 19.26
C SER A 125 33.16 6.26 19.30
N SER A 126 33.64 5.83 18.14
CA SER A 126 34.90 5.10 18.06
C SER A 126 36.07 6.09 18.08
N GLY A 127 36.92 5.97 19.09
CA GLY A 127 38.35 6.26 18.99
C GLY A 127 38.81 7.67 19.33
N GLY A 128 39.33 7.84 20.55
CA GLY A 128 40.47 8.74 20.78
C GLY A 128 40.31 9.79 21.88
N CYS A 129 40.36 9.39 23.16
CA CYS A 129 41.12 10.13 24.18
C CYS A 129 41.24 9.29 25.48
N VAL A 130 42.47 9.13 25.92
CA VAL A 130 43.09 8.61 27.15
C VAL A 130 42.19 8.27 28.38
N VAL A 131 42.49 7.09 28.91
CA VAL A 131 42.13 6.33 30.16
C VAL A 131 42.38 7.14 31.47
N PRO A 132 41.57 6.98 32.55
CA PRO A 132 41.69 5.86 33.52
C PRO A 132 40.37 5.07 33.64
N GLU A 133 40.38 3.79 33.29
CA GLU A 133 40.43 2.69 34.27
C GLU A 133 39.25 2.76 35.25
N ALA A 134 38.08 2.40 34.74
CA ALA A 134 37.03 1.81 35.55
C ALA A 134 36.46 0.67 34.71
N ALA A 135 36.71 -0.56 35.17
CA ALA A 135 36.22 -1.77 34.53
C ALA A 135 34.72 -1.64 34.16
N PRO A 136 34.27 -2.18 33.01
CA PRO A 136 32.84 -2.19 32.71
C PRO A 136 32.14 -2.97 33.82
N ALA A 137 31.35 -2.27 34.63
CA ALA A 137 30.54 -2.89 35.65
C ALA A 137 29.74 -4.04 35.01
N PRO A 138 29.74 -5.25 35.59
CA PRO A 138 28.99 -6.35 35.03
C PRO A 138 27.54 -5.91 34.91
N LEU A 139 26.99 -6.04 33.70
CA LEU A 139 25.60 -5.70 33.44
C LEU A 139 24.75 -6.56 34.38
N ASP A 140 24.13 -5.95 35.40
CA ASP A 140 23.25 -6.66 36.34
C ASP A 140 21.94 -7.03 35.62
N VAL A 141 22.02 -8.13 34.87
CA VAL A 141 20.90 -8.71 34.13
C VAL A 141 19.79 -9.10 35.10
N GLU A 142 20.14 -9.56 36.30
CA GLU A 142 19.19 -10.02 37.29
C GLU A 142 18.45 -8.85 37.96
N GLY A 143 19.15 -7.74 38.22
CA GLY A 143 18.54 -6.48 38.65
C GLY A 143 17.57 -5.91 37.61
N ARG A 144 17.98 -5.91 36.32
CA ARG A 144 17.09 -5.50 35.24
C ARG A 144 15.88 -6.41 35.07
N ARG A 145 16.06 -7.72 35.24
CA ARG A 145 14.96 -8.69 35.20
C ARG A 145 13.96 -8.44 36.33
N ARG A 146 14.44 -8.25 37.56
CA ARG A 146 13.58 -7.92 38.72
C ARG A 146 12.81 -6.62 38.51
N ALA A 147 13.48 -5.56 38.07
CA ALA A 147 12.82 -4.28 37.77
C ALA A 147 11.74 -4.41 36.68
N ALA A 148 11.97 -5.25 35.67
CA ALA A 148 10.96 -5.52 34.63
C ALA A 148 9.75 -6.30 35.17
N MET A 149 9.96 -7.26 36.08
CA MET A 149 8.86 -7.98 36.73
C MET A 149 8.03 -7.06 37.63
N ASP A 150 8.69 -6.23 38.46
CA ASP A 150 8.00 -5.27 39.32
C ASP A 150 7.13 -4.30 38.52
N LEU A 151 7.58 -3.91 37.32
CA LEU A 151 6.79 -3.07 36.42
C LEU A 151 5.53 -3.78 35.93
N LEU A 152 5.61 -5.06 35.54
CA LEU A 152 4.44 -5.84 35.14
C LEU A 152 3.42 -5.96 36.27
N LEU A 153 3.90 -6.19 37.50
CA LEU A 153 3.06 -6.28 38.70
C LEU A 153 2.38 -4.94 39.05
N GLN A 154 2.99 -3.79 38.75
CA GLN A 154 2.36 -2.47 38.98
C GLN A 154 1.13 -2.21 38.12
N PHE A 155 1.09 -2.77 36.90
CA PHE A 155 -0.02 -2.53 35.98
C PHE A 155 -1.06 -3.65 35.96
N HIS A 156 -0.74 -4.83 36.52
CA HIS A 156 -1.55 -6.04 36.42
C HIS A 156 -1.84 -6.71 37.78
N GLY A 157 -1.42 -6.06 38.89
CA GLY A 157 -1.72 -6.47 40.26
C GLY A 157 -3.04 -5.91 40.79
#